data_AF-K1TMS4-F1
#
_entry.id   AF-K1TMS4-F1
#
_cell.length_a   1.000
_cell.length_b   1.000
_cell.length_c   1.000
_cell.angle_alpha   90.00
_cell.angle_beta   90.00
_cell.angle_gamma   90.00
#
_symmetry.space_group_name_H-M   'P 1'
#
loop_
_entity.id
_entity.type
_entity.pdbx_description
1 polymer ?
#
loop_
_entity_poly.entity_id
_entity_poly.type
_entity_poly.pdbx_seq_one_letter_code
_entity_poly.pdbx_strand_id
1 'polypeptide(L)' 'TCLAGDIIGDYSFDEEKKVDDRLYFEDMAIYSMVKNNTFNGIPLPDIAVMDESGECKVIRSFFL' A
#
# COMPACT_ATOMS: atom_id res chain seq x y z
N THR A 1 0.70 -11.87 -2.84
CA THR A 1 -0.35 -12.84 -3.25
C THR A 1 0.20 -14.26 -3.13
N CYS A 2 -0.50 -15.33 -3.55
CA CYS A 2 0.07 -16.69 -3.58
C CYS A 2 0.91 -16.96 -4.84
N LEU A 3 1.11 -15.95 -5.70
CA LEU A 3 1.93 -16.04 -6.89
C LEU A 3 3.41 -15.87 -6.50
N ALA A 4 4.24 -16.87 -6.79
CA ALA A 4 5.66 -16.86 -6.43
C ALA A 4 6.46 -15.69 -7.03
N GLY A 5 6.01 -15.14 -8.17
CA GLY A 5 6.66 -14.01 -8.85
C GLY A 5 6.10 -12.63 -8.47
N ASP A 6 5.22 -12.55 -7.47
CA ASP A 6 4.65 -11.28 -7.01
C ASP A 6 5.65 -10.55 -6.08
N ILE A 7 6.70 -10.02 -6.71
CA ILE A 7 7.85 -9.37 -6.06
C ILE A 7 7.88 -7.91 -6.52
N ILE A 8 7.79 -6.98 -5.57
CA ILE A 8 7.81 -5.53 -5.84
C ILE A 8 9.23 -4.99 -6.09
N GLY A 9 10.25 -5.66 -5.55
CA GLY A 9 11.67 -5.32 -5.72
C GLY A 9 12.53 -5.81 -4.56
N ASP A 10 13.84 -5.57 -4.65
CA ASP A 10 14.81 -5.84 -3.60
C ASP A 10 15.12 -4.55 -2.83
N TYR A 11 15.07 -4.62 -1.49
CA TYR A 11 15.27 -3.47 -0.60
C TYR A 11 16.25 -3.84 0.53
N SER A 12 16.97 -2.85 1.03
CA SER A 12 17.87 -2.97 2.18
C SER A 12 17.55 -1.89 3.20
N PHE A 13 17.67 -2.23 4.48
CA PHE A 13 17.45 -1.33 5.60
C PHE A 13 18.64 -1.42 6.56
N ASP A 14 18.86 -0.37 7.35
CA ASP A 14 19.95 -0.33 8.35
C ASP A 14 19.79 -1.44 9.41
N GLU A 15 18.55 -1.81 9.71
CA GLU A 15 18.19 -2.87 10.65
C GLU A 15 17.13 -3.79 10.04
N GLU A 16 17.16 -5.07 10.44
CA GLU A 16 16.17 -6.07 10.04
C GLU A 16 14.75 -5.65 10.46
N LYS A 17 13.82 -5.68 9.50
CA LYS A 17 12.42 -5.33 9.74
C LYS A 17 11.67 -6.47 10.40
N LYS A 18 10.77 -6.12 11.31
CA LYS A 18 9.95 -7.07 12.07
C LYS A 18 8.52 -7.03 11.57
N VAL A 19 7.78 -8.09 11.86
CA VAL A 19 6.32 -8.09 11.71
C VAL A 19 5.76 -6.89 12.46
N ASP A 20 4.74 -6.26 11.87
CA ASP A 20 4.09 -5.03 12.33
C ASP A 20 4.87 -3.71 12.11
N ASP A 21 6.10 -3.76 11.58
CA ASP A 21 6.77 -2.55 11.11
C ASP A 21 6.02 -1.91 9.93
N ARG A 22 5.92 -0.58 9.95
CA ARG A 22 5.31 0.18 8.85
C ARG A 22 6.36 0.53 7.80
N LEU A 23 6.05 0.18 6.56
CA LEU A 23 6.80 0.60 5.39
C LEU A 23 6.01 1.67 4.63
N TYR A 24 6.68 2.77 4.30
CA TYR A 24 6.08 3.87 3.55
C TYR A 24 6.68 3.87 2.15
N PHE A 25 5.81 3.73 1.15
CA PHE A 25 6.16 3.89 -0.26
C PHE A 25 5.57 5.21 -0.74
N GLU A 26 6.46 6.19 -0.95
CA GLU A 26 6.10 7.53 -1.40
C GLU A 26 6.04 7.59 -2.94
N ASP A 27 5.50 8.69 -3.48
CA ASP A 27 5.33 8.91 -4.92
C ASP A 27 4.54 7.84 -5.68
N MET A 28 3.72 7.08 -4.97
CA MET A 28 2.92 5.99 -5.54
C MET A 28 1.62 6.46 -6.21
N ALA A 29 1.31 7.75 -6.30
CA ALA A 29 0.00 8.20 -6.81
C ALA A 29 -0.21 7.92 -8.32
N ILE A 30 0.88 7.92 -9.10
CA ILE A 30 0.83 7.87 -10.55
C ILE A 30 0.84 6.41 -11.01
N TYR A 31 -0.18 6.02 -11.78
CA TYR A 31 -0.33 4.69 -12.39
C TYR A 31 -0.34 3.45 -11.48
N SER A 32 -0.36 3.60 -10.15
CA SER A 32 -0.54 2.45 -9.23
C SER A 32 -2.02 2.07 -9.07
N MET A 33 -2.89 3.06 -8.80
CA MET A 33 -4.30 2.82 -8.46
C MET A 33 -5.14 2.44 -9.68
N VAL A 34 -4.77 2.92 -10.88
CA VAL A 34 -5.51 2.62 -12.12
C VAL A 34 -5.15 1.26 -12.73
N LYS A 35 -4.14 0.58 -12.16
CA LYS A 35 -3.65 -0.73 -12.62
C LYS A 35 -3.80 -1.83 -11.57
N ASN A 36 -4.37 -1.54 -10.40
CA ASN A 36 -4.56 -2.51 -9.35
C ASN A 36 -5.74 -3.46 -9.66
N ASN A 37 -5.80 -4.58 -8.94
CA ASN A 37 -6.86 -5.57 -9.03
C ASN A 37 -6.95 -6.36 -7.71
N THR A 38 -7.98 -7.19 -7.57
CA THR A 38 -8.25 -7.99 -6.37
C THR A 38 -7.83 -9.45 -6.51
N PHE A 39 -6.75 -9.73 -7.25
CA PHE A 39 -6.23 -11.08 -7.41
C PHE A 39 -5.97 -11.74 -6.05
N ASN A 40 -6.31 -13.02 -5.94
CA ASN A 40 -6.34 -13.78 -4.68
C ASN A 40 -7.24 -13.21 -3.57
N GLY A 41 -8.22 -12.38 -3.92
CA GLY A 41 -9.15 -11.81 -2.95
C GLY A 41 -8.45 -10.88 -1.96
N ILE A 42 -7.41 -10.17 -2.38
CA ILE A 42 -6.80 -9.10 -1.60
C ILE A 42 -7.59 -7.80 -1.88
N PRO A 43 -8.04 -7.06 -0.84
CA PRO A 43 -8.75 -5.81 -1.04
C PRO A 43 -7.82 -4.75 -1.63
N LEU A 44 -8.40 -3.79 -2.34
CA LEU A 44 -7.66 -2.59 -2.71
C LEU A 44 -7.40 -1.73 -1.45
N PRO A 45 -6.29 -0.99 -1.39
CA PRO A 45 -6.05 -0.08 -0.28
C PRO A 45 -7.09 1.04 -0.24
N ASP A 46 -7.56 1.36 0.96
CA ASP A 46 -8.38 2.55 1.21
C ASP A 46 -7.62 3.82 0.81
N ILE A 47 -8.37 4.82 0.34
CA ILE A 47 -7.82 6.13 -0.01
C ILE A 47 -8.20 7.10 1.11
N ALA A 48 -7.17 7.64 1.75
CA ALA A 48 -7.29 8.72 2.73
C ALA A 48 -6.64 10.00 2.20
N VAL A 49 -7.19 11.14 2.63
CA VAL A 49 -6.61 12.47 2.40
C VAL A 49 -6.21 13.03 3.75
N MET A 50 -4.98 13.55 3.82
CA MET A 50 -4.47 14.28 4.98
C MET A 50 -4.61 15.78 4.72
N ASP A 51 -5.11 16.52 5.70
CA ASP A 51 -5.19 17.98 5.62
C ASP A 51 -3.94 18.67 6.17
N GLU A 52 -3.93 20.01 6.16
CA GLU A 52 -2.81 20.83 6.66
C GLU A 52 -2.58 20.67 8.17
N SER A 53 -3.56 20.19 8.93
CA SER A 53 -3.43 19.91 10.36
C SER A 53 -2.81 18.54 10.65
N GLY A 54 -2.67 17.69 9.62
CA GLY A 54 -2.20 16.32 9.74
C GLY A 54 -3.32 15.31 10.03
N GLU A 55 -4.59 15.72 9.99
CA GLU A 55 -5.71 14.81 10.17
C GLU A 55 -5.95 14.01 8.87
N CYS A 56 -5.91 12.68 8.98
CA CYS A 56 -6.22 11.78 7.87
C CYS A 56 -7.69 11.38 7.90
N LYS A 57 -8.40 11.66 6.81
CA LYS A 57 -9.77 11.20 6.59
C LYS A 57 -9.84 10.21 5.43
N VAL A 58 -10.38 9.03 5.69
CA VAL A 58 -10.70 8.06 4.64
C VAL A 58 -11.83 8.62 3.77
N ILE A 59 -11.55 8.80 2.48
CA ILE A 59 -12.52 9.31 1.49
C ILE A 59 -13.10 8.19 0.64
N ARG A 60 -12.43 7.04 0.59
CA ARG A 60 -12.92 5.86 -0.11
C ARG A 60 -12.39 4.60 0.57
N SER A 61 -13.32 3.72 0.92
CA SER A 61 -12.99 2.37 1.35
C SER A 61 -13.25 1.34 0.25
N PHE A 62 -12.45 0.28 0.26
CA PHE A 62 -12.61 -0.87 -0.62
C PHE A 62 -12.71 -2.13 0.23
N PHE A 63 -13.94 -2.62 0.41
CA PHE A 63 -14.21 -3.87 1.09
C PHE A 63 -14.14 -5.04 0.08
N LEU A 64 -13.82 -6.24 0.57
CA LEU A 64 -13.90 -7.49 -0.18
C LEU A 64 -15.34 -7.97 -0.36
#